data_AF-A0A954M703-F1
#
_entry.id   AF-A0A954M703-F1
#
_cell.length_a   1.000
_cell.length_b   1.000
_cell.length_c   1.000
_cell.angle_alpha   90.00
_cell.angle_beta   90.00
_cell.angle_gamma   90.00
#
_symmetry.space_group_name_H-M   'P 1'
#
loop_
_entity.id
_entity.type
_entity.pdbx_description
1 polymer ?
#
loop_
_entity_poly.entity_id
_entity_poly.type
_entity_poly.pdbx_seq_one_letter_code
_entity_poly.pdbx_strand_id
1 'polypeptide(L)'
;MTDRATTSATTIRPTTRKELPISRTEKERIGERVTIYQRGRTWWASYQLDRRQQRESLQTTNRKEARRKGQIIDVELQHGQRKAPVPHVAISTAIAEYLQHLRVE
;
A
#
# COMPACT_ATOMS: atom_id res chain seq x y z
N MET A 1 29.88 -39.06 40.65
CA MET A 1 29.44 -37.68 40.90
C MET A 1 29.79 -36.85 39.67
N THR A 2 28.76 -36.31 39.00
CA THR A 2 28.73 -35.07 38.17
C THR A 2 29.76 -34.92 37.05
N ASP A 3 29.37 -35.07 35.78
CA ASP A 3 28.74 -34.05 34.92
C ASP A 3 29.74 -33.08 34.27
N ARG A 4 29.91 -33.16 32.94
CA ARG A 4 29.43 -32.13 31.99
C ARG A 4 29.95 -32.34 30.57
N ALA A 5 28.99 -32.33 29.66
CA ALA A 5 29.16 -32.35 28.22
C ALA A 5 29.97 -31.15 27.71
N THR A 6 30.89 -31.42 26.77
CA THR A 6 31.60 -30.39 26.02
C THR A 6 30.72 -29.93 24.86
N THR A 7 30.38 -28.64 24.89
CA THR A 7 29.51 -27.90 23.99
C THR A 7 29.97 -27.99 22.53
N SER A 8 29.08 -28.48 21.66
CA SER A 8 29.21 -28.40 20.21
C SER A 8 29.25 -26.93 19.75
N ALA A 9 30.35 -26.53 19.10
CA ALA A 9 30.46 -25.23 18.45
C ALA A 9 29.60 -25.24 17.18
N THR A 10 28.41 -24.64 17.26
CA THR A 10 27.55 -24.36 16.10
C THR A 10 28.24 -23.35 15.20
N THR A 11 28.78 -23.82 14.07
CA THR A 11 29.23 -22.97 12.97
C THR A 11 28.04 -22.22 12.38
N ILE A 12 27.86 -20.96 12.78
CA ILE A 12 26.90 -20.07 12.13
C ILE A 12 27.48 -19.72 10.75
N ARG A 13 26.89 -20.29 9.69
CA ARG A 13 27.20 -19.88 8.32
C ARG A 13 26.74 -18.43 8.14
N PRO A 14 27.58 -17.50 7.67
CA PRO A 14 27.12 -16.19 7.28
C PRO A 14 26.25 -16.35 6.03
N THR A 15 24.93 -16.34 6.20
CA THR A 15 24.02 -16.22 5.07
C THR A 15 24.26 -14.86 4.45
N THR A 16 25.03 -14.82 3.36
CA THR A 16 25.13 -13.66 2.47
C THR A 16 23.74 -13.42 1.90
N ARG A 17 22.89 -12.71 2.65
CA ARG A 17 21.66 -12.14 2.14
C ARG A 17 22.12 -11.12 1.11
N LYS A 18 22.02 -11.45 -0.19
CA LYS A 18 22.16 -10.48 -1.27
C LYS A 18 21.27 -9.31 -0.89
N GLU A 19 21.87 -8.22 -0.42
CA GLU A 19 21.20 -6.95 -0.27
C GLU A 19 20.83 -6.53 -1.68
N LEU A 20 19.59 -6.84 -2.07
CA LEU A 20 19.03 -6.26 -3.29
C LEU A 20 19.19 -4.75 -3.15
N PRO A 21 19.74 -4.07 -4.17
CA PRO A 21 19.97 -2.64 -4.09
C PRO A 21 18.66 -2.00 -3.67
N ILE A 22 18.67 -1.28 -2.55
CA ILE A 22 17.54 -0.47 -2.13
C ILE A 22 17.38 0.56 -3.23
N SER A 23 16.58 0.24 -4.24
CA SER A 23 16.33 1.12 -5.38
C SER A 23 15.83 2.41 -4.76
N ARG A 24 16.62 3.49 -4.86
CA ARG A 24 16.24 4.82 -4.39
C ARG A 24 14.96 5.18 -5.13
N THR A 25 13.85 4.83 -4.51
CA THR A 25 12.52 5.12 -5.02
C THR A 25 12.38 6.62 -4.90
N GLU A 26 12.23 7.30 -6.04
CA GLU A 26 11.99 8.73 -6.03
C GLU A 26 10.70 8.98 -5.25
N LYS A 27 10.82 9.65 -4.10
CA LYS A 27 9.71 10.00 -3.21
C LYS A 27 9.66 11.51 -3.11
N GLU A 28 8.48 12.08 -3.35
CA GLU A 28 8.25 13.52 -3.29
C GLU A 28 6.99 13.78 -2.44
N ARG A 29 7.10 14.67 -1.46
CA ARG A 29 5.93 15.11 -0.67
C ARG A 29 5.21 16.21 -1.45
N ILE A 30 3.90 16.03 -1.66
CA ILE A 30 3.05 16.96 -2.39
C ILE A 30 2.06 17.57 -1.41
N GLY A 31 2.22 18.87 -1.14
CA GLY A 31 1.42 19.56 -0.14
C GLY A 31 1.67 19.01 1.26
N GLU A 32 0.60 18.92 2.05
CA GLU A 32 0.70 18.51 3.45
C GLU A 32 0.42 17.02 3.64
N ARG A 33 -0.55 16.45 2.92
CA ARG A 33 -1.12 15.12 3.26
C ARG A 33 -0.68 14.01 2.32
N VAL A 34 -0.13 14.33 1.16
CA VAL A 34 0.16 13.36 0.09
C VAL A 34 1.65 13.20 -0.11
N THR A 35 2.09 11.95 -0.27
CA THR A 35 3.45 11.62 -0.75
C THR A 35 3.34 10.81 -2.02
N ILE A 36 3.95 11.27 -3.11
CA ILE A 36 4.05 10.51 -4.35
C ILE A 36 5.38 9.76 -4.40
N TYR A 37 5.39 8.59 -5.04
CA TYR A 37 6.58 7.80 -5.21
C TYR A 37 6.54 6.94 -6.47
N GLN A 38 7.70 6.70 -7.07
CA GLN A 38 7.79 5.87 -8.27
C GLN A 38 7.96 4.39 -7.91
N ARG A 39 7.07 3.52 -8.39
CA ARG A 39 7.20 2.06 -8.26
C ARG A 39 7.24 1.43 -9.64
N GLY A 40 8.43 0.99 -10.06
CA GLY A 40 8.66 0.53 -11.43
C GLY A 40 8.50 1.70 -12.41
N ARG A 41 7.56 1.57 -13.35
CA ARG A 41 7.27 2.61 -14.35
C ARG A 41 6.16 3.57 -13.93
N THR A 42 5.41 3.26 -12.88
CA THR A 42 4.20 3.99 -12.52
C THR A 42 4.40 4.79 -11.24
N TRP A 43 3.91 6.02 -11.22
CA TRP A 43 3.83 6.83 -10.02
C TRP A 43 2.64 6.45 -9.17
N TRP A 44 2.83 6.43 -7.85
CA TRP A 44 1.83 6.11 -6.85
C TRP A 44 1.71 7.27 -5.87
N ALA A 45 0.51 7.53 -5.37
CA ALA A 45 0.27 8.40 -4.23
C ALA A 45 0.04 7.55 -2.97
N SER A 46 0.59 8.00 -1.84
CA SER A 46 0.34 7.48 -0.50
C SER A 46 -0.19 8.62 0.35
N TYR A 47 -1.31 8.39 1.01
CA TYR A 47 -1.96 9.36 1.90
C TYR A 47 -2.80 8.62 2.95
N GLN A 48 -3.33 9.36 3.92
CA GLN A 48 -4.26 8.83 4.91
C GLN A 48 -5.69 9.30 4.62
N LEU A 49 -6.64 8.38 4.66
CA LEU A 49 -8.07 8.65 4.56
C LEU A 49 -8.79 7.69 5.52
N ASP A 50 -9.75 8.20 6.30
CA ASP A 50 -10.53 7.42 7.27
C ASP A 50 -9.68 6.58 8.24
N ARG A 51 -8.60 7.17 8.77
CA ARG A 51 -7.62 6.52 9.67
C ARG A 51 -6.90 5.30 9.05
N ARG A 52 -6.99 5.12 7.73
CA ARG A 52 -6.32 4.05 6.99
C ARG A 52 -5.31 4.65 6.00
N GLN A 53 -4.18 3.96 5.85
CA GLN A 53 -3.24 4.30 4.78
C GLN A 53 -3.84 3.84 3.45
N GLN A 54 -3.95 4.78 2.51
CA GLN A 54 -4.37 4.52 1.14
C GLN A 54 -3.18 4.66 0.20
N ARG A 55 -3.18 3.82 -0.85
CA ARG A 55 -2.18 3.86 -1.92
C ARG A 55 -2.91 3.75 -3.25
N GLU A 56 -2.70 4.73 -4.11
CA GLU A 56 -3.36 4.80 -5.41
C GLU A 56 -2.35 4.99 -6.52
N SER A 57 -2.57 4.30 -7.64
CA SER A 57 -1.77 4.49 -8.85
C SER A 57 -2.18 5.79 -9.53
N LEU A 58 -1.21 6.67 -9.80
CA LEU A 58 -1.42 7.89 -10.59
C LEU A 58 -1.48 7.60 -12.10
N GLN A 59 -1.27 6.33 -12.49
CA GLN A 59 -1.31 5.85 -13.88
C GLN A 59 -0.48 6.69 -14.85
N THR A 60 0.65 7.23 -14.38
CA THR A 60 1.57 8.01 -15.20
C THR A 60 3.00 7.57 -14.94
N THR A 61 3.86 7.77 -15.93
CA THR A 61 5.31 7.60 -15.84
C THR A 61 6.02 8.95 -15.68
N ASN A 62 5.33 10.06 -15.99
CA ASN A 62 5.90 11.41 -16.00
C ASN A 62 5.78 12.07 -14.63
N ARG A 63 6.92 12.49 -14.06
CA ARG A 63 7.00 13.16 -12.76
C ARG A 63 6.15 14.43 -12.68
N LYS A 64 6.14 15.27 -13.72
CA LYS A 64 5.37 16.54 -13.71
C LYS A 64 3.87 16.28 -13.64
N GLU A 65 3.41 15.28 -14.38
CA GLU A 65 2.00 14.85 -14.35
C GLU A 65 1.64 14.21 -13.01
N ALA A 66 2.54 13.38 -12.45
CA ALA A 66 2.38 12.78 -11.13
C ALA A 66 2.24 13.84 -10.04
N ARG A 67 3.05 14.91 -10.10
CA ARG A 67 2.95 16.06 -9.19
C ARG A 67 1.60 16.77 -9.33
N ARG A 68 1.14 17.06 -10.55
CA ARG A 68 -0.17 17.67 -10.78
C ARG A 68 -1.30 16.81 -10.21
N LYS A 69 -1.29 15.51 -10.48
CA LYS A 69 -2.28 14.56 -9.95
C LYS A 69 -2.22 14.48 -8.41
N GLY A 70 -1.02 14.41 -7.83
CA GLY A 70 -0.84 14.43 -6.38
C GLY A 70 -1.39 15.70 -5.73
N GLN A 71 -1.26 16.86 -6.39
CA GLN A 71 -1.80 18.12 -5.89
C GLN A 71 -3.34 18.14 -5.91
N ILE A 72 -3.97 17.55 -6.93
CA ILE A 72 -5.43 17.38 -6.97
C ILE A 72 -5.88 16.53 -5.77
N ILE A 73 -5.20 15.41 -5.50
CA ILE A 73 -5.50 14.54 -4.34
C ILE A 73 -5.36 15.32 -3.03
N ASP A 74 -4.31 16.13 -2.88
CA ASP A 74 -4.11 16.92 -1.65
C ASP A 74 -5.23 17.94 -1.44
N VAL A 75 -5.67 18.63 -2.49
CA VAL A 75 -6.80 19.57 -2.46
C VAL A 75 -8.12 18.85 -2.11
N GLU A 76 -8.40 17.70 -2.74
CA GLU A 76 -9.60 16.91 -2.43
C GLU A 76 -9.61 16.40 -0.99
N LEU A 77 -8.44 16.03 -0.43
CA LEU A 77 -8.30 15.62 0.97
C LEU A 77 -8.47 16.80 1.93
N GLN A 78 -8.06 18.01 1.54
CA GLN A 78 -8.28 19.22 2.34
C GLN A 78 -9.77 19.58 2.40
N HIS A 79 -10.49 19.45 1.29
CA HIS A 79 -11.92 19.73 1.22
C HIS A 79 -12.83 18.57 1.68
N GLY A 80 -12.26 17.41 2.04
CA GLY A 80 -13.04 16.22 2.42
C GLY A 80 -13.87 15.62 1.27
N GLN A 81 -13.50 15.91 0.01
CA GLN A 81 -14.21 15.43 -1.18
C GLN A 81 -13.74 14.03 -1.60
N ARG A 82 -12.51 13.66 -1.24
CA ARG A 82 -11.94 12.34 -1.54
C ARG A 82 -12.68 11.27 -0.74
N LYS A 83 -13.33 10.32 -1.41
CA LYS A 83 -13.93 9.13 -0.79
C LYS A 83 -13.03 7.91 -0.92
N ALA A 84 -13.08 7.01 0.05
CA ALA A 84 -12.40 5.73 -0.07
C ALA A 84 -12.98 4.94 -1.25
N PRO A 85 -12.16 4.20 -2.01
CA PRO A 85 -12.66 3.34 -3.08
C PRO A 85 -13.65 2.33 -2.49
N VAL A 86 -14.85 2.25 -3.09
CA VAL A 86 -15.87 1.29 -2.70
C VAL A 86 -15.36 -0.12 -3.04
N PRO A 87 -15.40 -1.08 -2.10
CA PRO A 87 -15.00 -2.44 -2.41
C PRO A 87 -15.89 -3.02 -3.52
N HIS A 88 -15.28 -3.75 -4.45
CA HIS A 88 -16.03 -4.44 -5.50
C HIS A 88 -16.85 -5.57 -4.86
N VAL A 89 -18.18 -5.48 -4.95
CA VAL A 89 -19.09 -6.56 -4.58
C VAL A 89 -19.31 -7.44 -5.81
N ALA A 90 -19.18 -8.76 -5.64
CA ALA A 90 -19.48 -9.69 -6.73
C ALA A 90 -20.99 -9.71 -7.01
N ILE A 91 -21.38 -9.73 -8.29
CA ILE A 91 -22.79 -9.80 -8.71
C ILE A 91 -23.49 -11.02 -8.07
N SER A 92 -22.78 -12.15 -7.97
CA SER A 92 -23.28 -13.35 -7.32
C SER A 92 -23.67 -13.13 -5.86
N THR A 93 -22.88 -12.33 -5.13
CA THR A 93 -23.17 -11.99 -3.73
C THR A 93 -24.42 -11.13 -3.63
N ALA A 94 -24.55 -10.13 -4.49
CA ALA A 94 -25.74 -9.29 -4.53
C ALA A 94 -27.02 -10.08 -4.85
N ILE A 95 -26.94 -11.03 -5.81
CA ILE A 95 -28.07 -11.92 -6.13
C ILE A 95 -28.42 -12.81 -4.94
N ALA A 96 -27.42 -13.38 -4.26
CA ALA A 96 -27.65 -14.23 -3.11
C ALA A 96 -28.32 -13.48 -1.95
N GLU A 97 -27.86 -12.26 -1.63
CA GLU A 97 -28.46 -11.39 -0.62
C GLU A 97 -29.91 -11.04 -0.97
N TYR A 98 -30.19 -10.74 -2.25
CA TYR A 98 -31.54 -10.46 -2.72
C TYR A 98 -32.48 -11.67 -2.60
N LEU A 99 -32.04 -12.84 -3.06
CA LEU A 99 -32.82 -14.08 -2.93
C LEU A 99 -33.05 -14.47 -1.47
N GLN A 100 -32.11 -14.17 -0.57
CA GLN A 100 -32.25 -14.41 0.86
C GLN A 100 -33.29 -13.47 1.48
N HIS A 101 -33.30 -12.19 1.11
CA HIS A 101 -34.30 -11.23 1.57
C HIS A 101 -35.73 -11.67 1.18
N LEU A 102 -35.94 -12.11 -0.07
CA LEU A 102 -37.24 -12.60 -0.56
C LEU A 102 -37.75 -13.89 0.11
N ARG A 103 -36.91 -14.61 0.85
CA ARG A 103 -37.32 -15.81 1.59
C ARG A 103 -37.77 -15.51 3.02
N VAL A 104 -37.44 -14.32 3.52
CA VAL A 104 -37.73 -13.91 4.90
C VAL A 104 -39.01 -13.07 4.97
N GLU A 105 -39.37 -12.37 3.90
CA GLU A 105 -40.71 -11.76 3.70
C GLU A 105 -41.74 -12.79 3.24
#